data_AF-A0A9P5DTR2-F1
#
_entry.id   AF-A0A9P5DTR2-F1
#
_cell.length_a   1.000
_cell.length_b   1.000
_cell.length_c   1.000
_cell.angle_alpha   90.00
_cell.angle_beta   90.00
_cell.angle_gamma   90.00
#
_symmetry.space_group_name_H-M   'P 1'
#
loop_
_entity.id
_entity.type
_entity.pdbx_description
1 polymer ?
#
loop_
_entity_poly.entity_id
_entity_poly.type
_entity_poly.pdbx_seq_one_letter_code
_entity_poly.pdbx_strand_id
1 'polypeptide(L)'
;MNKFSAVPLMIKAARVASKESYPDDVSKRFMIVPQCHVTRLSVANDSDGKRVTGILTERGPISVAPDCKVIFALGMIESTRLALLSFGEEGPIGSNLMAHLRSSIDFRIPRIALDRLSPKVQALQSSALLVKGKHNFKRADGTLDGTDGYFHLQITASGLDNINSDSEAELFQKVPDIDTVYQHLLASDSHVVITIRGIGEMEAGNPNSNVSLDRDPSQTDYGERKAYVNLHPSAKDLQLWDALDQASDELAVALAAGHNIDVIARTPPRMMASGVAATALTRDLPYVIRNGDNPIWSPRWAWDHTP
;
A
#
# COMPACT_ATOMS: atom_id res chain seq x y z
N MET A 1 -17.15 5.05 -9.40
CA MET A 1 -16.69 3.65 -9.31
C MET A 1 -16.34 3.41 -7.86
N ASN A 2 -17.15 2.65 -7.12
CA ASN A 2 -16.93 2.43 -5.70
C ASN A 2 -15.78 1.42 -5.51
N LYS A 3 -15.01 1.54 -4.41
CA LYS A 3 -13.98 0.56 -4.06
C LYS A 3 -14.63 -0.82 -3.98
N PHE A 4 -14.10 -1.78 -4.74
CA PHE A 4 -14.56 -3.16 -4.67
C PHE A 4 -14.07 -3.79 -3.36
N SER A 5 -14.99 -4.43 -2.63
CA SER A 5 -14.66 -5.23 -1.45
C SER A 5 -15.26 -6.63 -1.60
N ALA A 6 -14.43 -7.66 -1.43
CA ALA A 6 -14.87 -9.04 -1.45
C ALA A 6 -15.56 -9.47 -0.13
N VAL A 7 -15.37 -8.71 0.95
CA VAL A 7 -15.87 -9.06 2.28
C VAL A 7 -17.40 -9.21 2.32
N PRO A 8 -18.21 -8.28 1.78
CA PRO A 8 -19.66 -8.45 1.74
C PRO A 8 -20.11 -9.70 0.97
N LEU A 9 -19.41 -10.04 -0.12
CA LEU A 9 -19.69 -11.24 -0.91
C LEU A 9 -19.38 -12.52 -0.12
N MET A 10 -18.25 -12.55 0.58
CA MET A 10 -17.85 -13.65 1.45
C MET A 10 -18.85 -13.86 2.61
N ILE A 11 -19.27 -12.77 3.28
CA ILE A 11 -20.27 -12.83 4.36
C ILE A 11 -21.61 -13.37 3.82
N LYS A 12 -22.03 -12.92 2.62
CA LYS A 12 -23.24 -13.43 1.97
C LYS A 12 -23.12 -14.93 1.68
N ALA A 13 -21.99 -15.39 1.15
CA ALA A 13 -21.74 -16.79 0.87
C ALA A 13 -21.81 -17.67 2.14
N ALA A 14 -21.17 -17.24 3.23
CA ALA A 14 -21.22 -17.94 4.51
C ALA A 14 -22.66 -18.06 5.06
N ARG A 15 -23.45 -16.98 4.96
CA ARG A 15 -24.86 -16.98 5.38
C ARG A 15 -25.71 -17.92 4.54
N VAL A 16 -25.49 -17.99 3.23
CA VAL A 16 -26.21 -18.92 2.34
C VAL A 16 -25.85 -20.36 2.68
N ALA A 17 -24.55 -20.68 2.79
CA ALA A 17 -24.09 -22.02 3.12
C ALA A 17 -24.66 -22.51 4.47
N SER A 18 -24.73 -21.61 5.47
CA SER A 18 -25.31 -21.93 6.78
C SER A 18 -26.82 -22.21 6.76
N LYS A 19 -27.57 -21.62 5.82
CA LYS A 19 -29.01 -21.89 5.69
C LYS A 19 -29.25 -23.22 4.99
N GLU A 20 -28.42 -23.55 4.00
CA GLU A 20 -28.52 -24.78 3.22
C GLU A 20 -28.14 -26.02 4.05
N SER A 21 -27.23 -25.89 5.01
CA SER A 21 -26.72 -27.01 5.79
C SER A 21 -27.51 -27.34 7.07
N TYR A 22 -28.61 -26.65 7.39
CA TYR A 22 -29.33 -26.90 8.65
C TYR A 22 -30.02 -28.28 8.66
N PRO A 23 -29.90 -29.09 9.74
CA PRO A 23 -29.26 -28.81 11.04
C PRO A 23 -27.80 -29.32 11.17
N ASP A 24 -27.15 -29.79 10.10
CA ASP A 24 -25.85 -30.47 10.14
C ASP A 24 -24.77 -29.77 9.28
N ASP A 25 -23.76 -29.22 9.96
CA ASP A 25 -22.62 -28.54 9.36
C ASP A 25 -21.74 -29.44 8.46
N VAL A 26 -21.85 -30.77 8.51
CA VAL A 26 -21.11 -31.69 7.61
C VAL A 26 -21.38 -31.40 6.13
N SER A 27 -22.59 -30.96 5.80
CA SER A 27 -23.00 -30.64 4.42
C SER A 27 -22.64 -29.22 3.97
N LYS A 28 -22.04 -28.42 4.85
CA LYS A 28 -21.80 -27.00 4.62
C LYS A 28 -20.63 -26.78 3.66
N ARG A 29 -20.95 -26.22 2.49
CA ARG A 29 -19.99 -26.02 1.39
C ARG A 29 -19.00 -24.88 1.61
N PHE A 30 -19.23 -24.03 2.61
CA PHE A 30 -18.34 -22.91 2.93
C PHE A 30 -18.42 -22.55 4.41
N MET A 31 -17.25 -22.50 5.07
CA MET A 31 -17.10 -22.18 6.48
C MET A 31 -16.05 -21.09 6.66
N ILE A 32 -16.30 -20.20 7.63
CA ILE A 32 -15.32 -19.23 8.11
C ILE A 32 -15.13 -19.53 9.59
N VAL A 33 -13.89 -19.79 9.99
CA VAL A 33 -13.54 -20.01 11.40
C VAL A 33 -12.74 -18.80 11.86
N PRO A 34 -13.37 -17.76 12.45
CA PRO A 34 -12.66 -16.60 12.94
C PRO A 34 -11.79 -16.97 14.15
N GLN A 35 -10.77 -16.16 14.43
CA GLN A 35 -9.86 -16.35 15.57
C GLN A 35 -9.24 -17.75 15.58
N CYS A 36 -8.83 -18.23 14.41
CA CYS A 36 -8.18 -19.51 14.19
C CYS A 36 -6.88 -19.22 13.43
N HIS A 37 -5.78 -19.25 14.15
CA HIS A 37 -4.43 -18.97 13.68
C HIS A 37 -3.78 -20.27 13.25
N VAL A 38 -3.52 -20.37 11.96
CA VAL A 38 -2.68 -21.46 11.43
C VAL A 38 -1.25 -21.21 11.86
N THR A 39 -0.69 -22.09 12.67
CA THR A 39 0.67 -21.97 13.20
C THR A 39 1.68 -22.69 12.31
N ARG A 40 1.29 -23.83 11.74
CA ARG A 40 2.16 -24.67 10.91
C ARG A 40 1.33 -25.62 10.03
N LEU A 41 1.95 -26.21 9.01
CA LEU A 41 1.38 -27.30 8.24
C LEU A 41 2.16 -28.59 8.48
N SER A 42 1.42 -29.70 8.60
CA SER A 42 2.01 -31.03 8.54
C SER A 42 2.25 -31.38 7.08
N VAL A 43 3.46 -31.86 6.77
CA VAL A 43 3.87 -32.23 5.42
C VAL A 43 4.41 -33.65 5.39
N ALA A 44 4.12 -34.39 4.32
CA ALA A 44 4.71 -35.68 4.01
C ALA A 44 5.54 -35.58 2.73
N ASN A 45 6.61 -36.36 2.64
CA ASN A 45 7.36 -36.52 1.39
C ASN A 45 6.64 -37.55 0.52
N ASP A 46 6.26 -37.15 -0.68
CA ASP A 46 5.77 -38.00 -1.75
C ASP A 46 6.80 -38.04 -2.90
N SER A 47 6.57 -38.84 -3.95
CA SER A 47 7.49 -38.97 -5.09
C SER A 47 7.74 -37.64 -5.82
N ASP A 48 6.76 -36.73 -5.78
CA ASP A 48 6.75 -35.50 -6.56
C ASP A 48 7.06 -34.25 -5.69
N GLY A 49 7.44 -34.44 -4.42
CA GLY A 49 7.78 -33.36 -3.49
C GLY A 49 7.10 -33.48 -2.12
N LYS A 50 6.82 -32.34 -1.49
CA LYS A 50 6.14 -32.29 -0.18
C LYS A 50 4.65 -32.05 -0.36
N ARG A 51 3.80 -32.90 0.21
CA ARG A 51 2.34 -32.74 0.25
C ARG A 51 1.87 -32.35 1.65
N VAL A 52 0.95 -31.40 1.75
CA VAL A 52 0.29 -31.04 3.00
C VAL A 52 -0.69 -32.13 3.42
N THR A 53 -0.58 -32.59 4.67
CA THR A 53 -1.44 -33.63 5.27
C THR A 53 -2.30 -33.10 6.41
N GLY A 54 -1.98 -31.93 6.95
CA GLY A 54 -2.73 -31.32 8.04
C GLY A 54 -2.41 -29.84 8.20
N ILE A 55 -3.36 -29.12 8.77
CA ILE A 55 -3.24 -27.70 9.14
C ILE A 55 -3.22 -27.65 10.66
N LEU A 56 -2.12 -27.20 11.25
CA LEU A 56 -2.00 -27.03 12.70
C LEU A 56 -2.46 -25.62 13.06
N THR A 57 -3.35 -25.55 14.05
CA THR A 57 -3.88 -24.29 14.57
C THR A 57 -3.72 -24.24 16.09
N GLU A 58 -3.86 -23.06 16.68
CA GLU A 58 -3.92 -22.88 18.13
C GLU A 58 -5.14 -23.59 18.78
N ARG A 59 -6.12 -24.00 17.97
CA ARG A 59 -7.32 -24.73 18.40
C ARG A 59 -7.25 -26.25 18.14
N GLY A 60 -6.15 -26.73 17.57
CA GLY A 60 -5.94 -28.13 17.22
C GLY A 60 -5.73 -28.39 15.73
N PRO A 61 -5.38 -29.63 15.36
CA PRO A 61 -5.09 -30.00 13.98
C PRO A 61 -6.36 -30.21 13.16
N ILE A 62 -6.31 -29.85 11.87
CA ILE A 62 -7.32 -30.17 10.86
C ILE A 62 -6.65 -31.07 9.82
N SER A 63 -7.16 -32.30 9.66
CA SER A 63 -6.66 -33.25 8.66
C SER A 63 -7.03 -32.81 7.24
N VAL A 64 -6.12 -33.00 6.30
CA VAL A 64 -6.30 -32.65 4.89
C VAL A 64 -6.29 -33.93 4.05
N ALA A 65 -7.35 -34.15 3.28
CA ALA A 65 -7.45 -35.29 2.36
C ALA A 65 -6.41 -35.17 1.22
N PRO A 66 -5.90 -36.28 0.65
CA PRO A 66 -4.83 -36.24 -0.34
C PRO A 66 -5.12 -35.42 -1.61
N ASP A 67 -6.39 -35.32 -2.00
CA ASP A 67 -6.88 -34.57 -3.16
C ASP A 67 -7.21 -33.10 -2.85
N CYS A 68 -7.26 -32.73 -1.57
CA CYS A 68 -7.59 -31.37 -1.14
C CYS A 68 -6.46 -30.39 -1.46
N LYS A 69 -6.83 -29.17 -1.84
CA LYS A 69 -5.90 -28.07 -2.13
C LYS A 69 -5.87 -27.10 -0.95
N VAL A 70 -4.67 -26.83 -0.47
CA VAL A 70 -4.42 -25.82 0.58
C VAL A 70 -3.87 -24.57 -0.09
N ILE A 71 -4.54 -23.44 0.12
CA ILE A 71 -4.19 -22.15 -0.46
C ILE A 71 -3.76 -21.21 0.67
N PHE A 72 -2.59 -20.60 0.56
CA PHE A 72 -2.13 -19.60 1.54
C PHE A 72 -2.60 -18.22 1.08
N ALA A 73 -3.33 -17.53 1.95
CA ALA A 73 -3.89 -16.22 1.68
C ALA A 73 -3.71 -15.28 2.88
N LEU A 74 -2.57 -15.39 3.57
CA LEU A 74 -2.25 -14.62 4.79
C LEU A 74 -1.54 -13.29 4.50
N GLY A 75 -1.44 -12.91 3.23
CA GLY A 75 -0.57 -11.81 2.79
C GLY A 75 0.89 -12.25 2.64
N MET A 76 1.75 -11.37 2.13
CA MET A 76 3.12 -11.69 1.72
C MET A 76 3.98 -12.22 2.89
N ILE A 77 3.97 -11.52 4.03
CA ILE A 77 4.84 -11.83 5.16
C ILE A 77 4.42 -13.13 5.85
N GLU A 78 3.17 -13.24 6.29
CA GLU A 78 2.70 -14.41 7.03
C GLU A 78 2.57 -15.66 6.16
N SER A 79 2.25 -15.53 4.86
CA SER A 79 2.30 -16.70 3.97
C SER A 79 3.72 -17.22 3.81
N THR A 80 4.71 -16.32 3.75
CA THR A 80 6.13 -16.68 3.69
C THR A 80 6.57 -17.33 5.00
N ARG A 81 6.22 -16.74 6.15
CA ARG A 81 6.51 -17.29 7.48
C ARG A 81 5.97 -18.70 7.63
N LEU A 82 4.69 -18.91 7.32
CA LEU A 82 4.05 -20.22 7.38
C LEU A 82 4.76 -21.23 6.47
N ALA A 83 5.16 -20.80 5.27
CA ALA A 83 5.91 -21.65 4.35
C ALA A 83 7.29 -22.03 4.89
N LEU A 84 8.06 -21.08 5.43
CA LEU A 84 9.36 -21.33 6.05
C LEU A 84 9.24 -22.30 7.24
N LEU A 85 8.25 -22.07 8.12
CA LEU A 85 7.96 -22.96 9.25
C LEU A 85 7.62 -24.37 8.75
N SER A 86 6.80 -24.51 7.72
CA SER A 86 6.22 -25.81 7.33
C SER A 86 7.10 -26.63 6.37
N PHE A 87 7.75 -25.98 5.41
CA PHE A 87 8.51 -26.62 4.33
C PHE A 87 10.02 -26.55 4.53
N GLY A 88 10.49 -25.69 5.43
CA GLY A 88 11.91 -25.44 5.71
C GLY A 88 12.41 -24.13 5.09
N GLU A 89 13.62 -23.73 5.47
CA GLU A 89 14.28 -22.50 5.02
C GLU A 89 15.17 -22.72 3.77
N GLU A 90 15.17 -23.93 3.19
CA GLU A 90 15.93 -24.24 1.97
C GLU A 90 15.23 -23.69 0.72
N GLY A 91 16.03 -23.19 -0.23
CA GLY A 91 15.54 -22.68 -1.50
C GLY A 91 15.11 -21.20 -1.44
N PRO A 92 14.27 -20.73 -2.38
CA PRO A 92 14.02 -19.31 -2.58
C PRO A 92 12.87 -18.74 -1.73
N ILE A 93 12.32 -19.49 -0.76
CA ILE A 93 11.21 -19.00 0.06
C ILE A 93 11.67 -17.76 0.84
N GLY A 94 10.90 -16.66 0.70
CA GLY A 94 11.20 -15.39 1.34
C GLY A 94 12.26 -14.53 0.65
N SER A 95 12.86 -15.00 -0.44
CA SER A 95 13.69 -14.15 -1.31
C SER A 95 12.85 -13.20 -2.15
N ASN A 96 13.50 -12.22 -2.78
CA ASN A 96 12.87 -11.26 -3.70
C ASN A 96 11.73 -10.46 -3.04
N LEU A 97 11.91 -10.06 -1.78
CA LEU A 97 10.97 -9.16 -1.13
C LEU A 97 11.05 -7.79 -1.81
N MET A 98 9.92 -7.34 -2.34
CA MET A 98 9.77 -6.02 -2.94
C MET A 98 8.65 -5.27 -2.24
N ALA A 99 8.83 -3.96 -2.15
CA ALA A 99 7.80 -3.03 -1.74
C ALA A 99 7.62 -1.96 -2.81
N HIS A 100 6.60 -1.12 -2.65
CA HIS A 100 6.53 0.10 -3.44
C HIS A 100 7.36 1.20 -2.77
N LEU A 101 8.17 1.88 -3.56
CA LEU A 101 8.73 3.17 -3.19
C LEU A 101 7.58 4.17 -3.15
N ARG A 102 7.43 4.95 -2.08
CA ARG A 102 6.30 5.86 -1.93
C ARG A 102 6.72 7.21 -1.41
N SER A 103 6.33 8.24 -2.17
CA SER A 103 6.42 9.64 -1.78
C SER A 103 5.04 10.27 -1.91
N SER A 104 4.74 11.27 -1.10
CA SER A 104 3.48 11.99 -1.21
C SER A 104 3.64 13.44 -0.82
N ILE A 105 3.01 14.31 -1.60
CA ILE A 105 2.94 15.75 -1.33
C ILE A 105 1.49 16.20 -1.37
N ASP A 106 1.17 17.10 -0.45
CA ASP A 106 -0.16 17.67 -0.27
C ASP A 106 -0.03 19.20 -0.31
N PHE A 107 -0.77 19.84 -1.22
CA PHE A 107 -0.76 21.29 -1.37
C PHE A 107 -2.11 21.76 -1.91
N ARG A 108 -2.32 23.08 -1.94
CA ARG A 108 -3.44 23.66 -2.67
C ARG A 108 -3.00 24.81 -3.56
N ILE A 109 -3.65 24.89 -4.71
CA ILE A 109 -3.49 25.98 -5.67
C ILE A 109 -4.69 26.93 -5.57
N PRO A 110 -4.51 28.23 -5.85
CA PRO A 110 -5.64 29.11 -5.99
C PRO A 110 -6.44 28.69 -7.22
N ARG A 111 -7.77 28.77 -7.13
CA ARG A 111 -8.69 28.34 -8.21
C ARG A 111 -8.41 29.04 -9.55
N ILE A 112 -7.89 30.27 -9.51
CA ILE A 112 -7.49 31.04 -10.70
C ILE A 112 -6.35 30.40 -11.49
N ALA A 113 -5.57 29.49 -10.89
CA ALA A 113 -4.55 28.71 -11.60
C ALA A 113 -5.16 27.74 -12.63
N LEU A 114 -6.47 27.45 -12.52
CA LEU A 114 -7.22 26.69 -13.51
C LEU A 114 -7.84 27.64 -14.55
N ASP A 115 -7.01 28.25 -15.39
CA ASP A 115 -7.39 29.29 -16.36
C ASP A 115 -8.49 28.87 -17.37
N ARG A 116 -8.56 27.57 -17.69
CA ARG A 116 -9.59 26.97 -18.56
C ARG A 116 -10.90 26.68 -17.85
N LEU A 117 -10.97 26.85 -16.53
CA LEU A 117 -12.20 26.66 -15.78
C LEU A 117 -13.14 27.85 -16.00
N SER A 118 -14.30 27.58 -16.60
CA SER A 118 -15.33 28.62 -16.78
C SER A 118 -15.71 29.23 -15.41
N PRO A 119 -15.75 30.57 -15.28
CA PRO A 119 -16.22 31.23 -14.05
C PRO A 119 -17.66 30.88 -13.66
N LYS A 120 -18.43 30.28 -14.58
CA LYS A 120 -19.81 29.83 -14.34
C LYS A 120 -19.88 28.49 -13.60
N VAL A 121 -18.81 27.71 -13.59
CA VAL A 121 -18.75 26.50 -12.76
C VAL A 121 -18.69 26.98 -11.32
N GLN A 122 -19.62 26.56 -10.46
CA GLN A 122 -19.63 26.98 -9.06
C GLN A 122 -19.03 25.89 -8.17
N ALA A 123 -19.48 24.65 -8.37
CA ALA A 123 -18.95 23.48 -7.67
C ALA A 123 -17.94 22.70 -8.52
N LEU A 124 -16.79 22.40 -7.92
CA LEU A 124 -15.86 21.40 -8.43
C LEU A 124 -16.18 20.05 -7.80
N GLN A 125 -15.82 18.97 -8.49
CA GLN A 125 -15.91 17.62 -7.95
C GLN A 125 -14.52 17.08 -7.70
N SER A 126 -14.41 16.09 -6.82
CA SER A 126 -13.17 15.34 -6.68
C SER A 126 -12.86 14.57 -7.96
N SER A 127 -11.59 14.63 -8.36
CA SER A 127 -11.06 13.94 -9.52
C SER A 127 -9.82 13.12 -9.13
N ALA A 128 -9.59 12.04 -9.87
CA ALA A 128 -8.39 11.23 -9.75
C ALA A 128 -7.81 10.99 -11.14
N LEU A 129 -6.48 11.15 -11.26
CA LEU A 129 -5.73 10.91 -12.48
C LEU A 129 -4.51 10.04 -12.16
N LEU A 130 -4.21 9.09 -13.05
CA LEU A 130 -3.01 8.28 -12.99
C LEU A 130 -2.08 8.69 -14.13
N VAL A 131 -0.86 9.10 -13.81
CA VAL A 131 0.19 9.40 -14.79
C VAL A 131 1.30 8.36 -14.66
N LYS A 132 1.66 7.72 -15.77
CA LYS A 132 2.75 6.73 -15.80
C LYS A 132 4.07 7.42 -16.10
N GLY A 133 5.09 7.08 -15.33
CA GLY A 133 6.46 7.52 -15.50
C GLY A 133 7.39 6.36 -15.83
N LYS A 134 8.50 6.71 -16.47
CA LYS A 134 9.59 5.79 -16.82
C LYS A 134 10.90 6.51 -16.54
N HIS A 135 11.86 5.81 -15.93
CA HIS A 135 13.20 6.31 -15.67
C HIS A 135 14.23 5.40 -16.34
N ASN A 136 15.16 5.96 -17.11
CA ASN A 136 16.29 5.22 -17.64
C ASN A 136 17.44 5.27 -16.62
N PHE A 137 17.84 4.12 -16.11
CA PHE A 137 18.85 4.06 -15.05
C PHE A 137 20.24 4.45 -15.54
N LYS A 138 21.03 4.98 -14.62
CA LYS A 138 22.43 5.36 -14.86
C LYS A 138 23.38 4.51 -14.04
N ARG A 139 24.57 4.28 -14.60
CA ARG A 139 25.73 3.75 -13.90
C ARG A 139 26.38 4.84 -13.06
N ALA A 140 27.32 4.44 -12.19
CA ALA A 140 28.07 5.35 -11.34
C ALA A 140 28.88 6.41 -12.13
N ASP A 141 29.26 6.13 -13.37
CA ASP A 141 29.94 7.08 -14.27
C ASP A 141 28.98 8.04 -15.00
N GLY A 142 27.68 7.98 -14.71
CA GLY A 142 26.64 8.81 -15.30
C GLY A 142 26.10 8.32 -16.65
N THR A 143 26.66 7.26 -17.23
CA THR A 143 26.16 6.68 -18.49
C THR A 143 24.90 5.85 -18.29
N LEU A 144 24.04 5.74 -19.31
CA LEU A 144 22.83 4.92 -19.26
C LEU A 144 23.19 3.45 -19.11
N ASP A 145 22.59 2.76 -18.14
CA ASP A 145 22.88 1.35 -17.89
C ASP A 145 22.17 0.39 -18.87
N GLY A 146 21.18 0.91 -19.62
CA GLY A 146 20.38 0.20 -20.61
C GLY A 146 19.10 -0.42 -20.06
N THR A 147 18.76 -0.18 -18.78
CA THR A 147 17.57 -0.68 -18.11
C THR A 147 16.64 0.44 -17.68
N ASP A 148 15.38 0.08 -17.46
CA ASP A 148 14.30 1.01 -17.18
C ASP A 148 13.62 0.68 -15.86
N GLY A 149 13.28 1.71 -15.09
CA GLY A 149 12.39 1.65 -13.94
C GLY A 149 11.05 2.31 -14.24
N TYR A 150 10.00 1.86 -13.57
CA TYR A 150 8.65 2.38 -13.77
C TYR A 150 8.09 2.93 -12.47
N PHE A 151 7.30 3.99 -12.63
CA PHE A 151 6.55 4.57 -11.53
C PHE A 151 5.23 5.12 -12.04
N HIS A 152 4.35 5.49 -11.11
CA HIS A 152 3.18 6.29 -11.43
C HIS A 152 2.89 7.33 -10.36
N LEU A 153 2.27 8.42 -10.79
CA LEU A 153 1.72 9.46 -9.94
C LEU A 153 0.21 9.26 -9.87
N GLN A 154 -0.31 9.02 -8.66
CA GLN A 154 -1.72 9.08 -8.34
C GLN A 154 -2.04 10.50 -7.89
N ILE A 155 -2.75 11.23 -8.73
CA ILE A 155 -3.13 12.63 -8.48
C ILE A 155 -4.58 12.62 -8.05
N THR A 156 -4.87 13.14 -6.87
CA THR A 156 -6.24 13.38 -6.41
C THR A 156 -6.41 14.87 -6.18
N ALA A 157 -7.49 15.45 -6.70
CA ALA A 157 -7.78 16.86 -6.51
C ALA A 157 -9.23 17.04 -6.05
N SER A 158 -9.45 17.96 -5.11
CA SER A 158 -10.78 18.33 -4.60
C SER A 158 -10.90 19.84 -4.57
N GLY A 159 -11.92 20.36 -5.23
CA GLY A 159 -12.51 21.67 -4.92
C GLY A 159 -13.92 21.39 -4.42
N LEU A 160 -14.35 22.05 -3.35
CA LEU A 160 -15.69 21.88 -2.79
C LEU A 160 -16.41 23.21 -2.82
N ASP A 161 -17.73 23.15 -2.97
CA ASP A 161 -18.66 24.19 -2.56
C ASP A 161 -19.21 23.75 -1.20
N ASN A 162 -19.14 24.61 -0.18
CA ASN A 162 -19.59 24.43 1.21
C ASN A 162 -19.70 22.98 1.74
N ILE A 163 -18.75 22.58 2.59
CA ILE A 163 -18.74 21.28 3.29
C ILE A 163 -20.05 21.07 4.04
N ASN A 164 -20.92 20.19 3.53
CA ASN A 164 -22.06 19.63 4.24
C ASN A 164 -21.80 18.16 4.61
N SER A 165 -22.69 17.54 5.37
CA SER A 165 -22.53 16.15 5.86
C SER A 165 -22.40 15.09 4.75
N ASP A 166 -22.87 15.37 3.54
CA ASP A 166 -22.82 14.43 2.41
C ASP A 166 -21.48 14.50 1.65
N SER A 167 -20.76 15.61 1.78
CA SER A 167 -19.48 15.86 1.09
C SER A 167 -18.38 14.92 1.58
N GLU A 168 -18.38 14.55 2.86
CA GLU A 168 -17.42 13.59 3.43
C GLU A 168 -17.67 12.17 2.93
N ALA A 169 -18.94 11.75 2.80
CA ALA A 169 -19.29 10.44 2.27
C ALA A 169 -18.94 10.30 0.79
N GLU A 170 -19.14 11.36 -0.02
CA GLU A 170 -18.68 11.39 -1.40
C GLU A 170 -17.15 11.40 -1.52
N LEU A 171 -16.45 12.18 -0.68
CA LEU A 171 -15.00 12.17 -0.60
C LEU A 171 -14.48 10.79 -0.21
N PHE A 172 -15.08 10.10 0.75
CA PHE A 172 -14.66 8.76 1.17
C PHE A 172 -14.78 7.73 0.04
N GLN A 173 -15.80 7.86 -0.82
CA GLN A 173 -15.97 7.01 -1.99
C GLN A 173 -14.99 7.34 -3.13
N LYS A 174 -14.60 8.63 -3.27
CA LYS A 174 -13.81 9.14 -4.39
C LYS A 174 -12.31 9.25 -4.10
N VAL A 175 -11.93 9.50 -2.84
CA VAL A 175 -10.55 9.61 -2.38
C VAL A 175 -10.01 8.18 -2.15
N PRO A 176 -8.89 7.81 -2.79
CA PRO A 176 -8.40 6.43 -2.80
C PRO A 176 -7.96 5.94 -1.42
N ASP A 177 -7.73 6.85 -0.46
CA ASP A 177 -7.18 6.53 0.85
C ASP A 177 -7.76 7.42 1.97
N ILE A 178 -8.11 6.81 3.10
CA ILE A 178 -8.64 7.53 4.28
C ILE A 178 -7.62 8.53 4.82
N ASP A 179 -6.33 8.21 4.69
CA ASP A 179 -5.23 9.05 5.19
C ASP A 179 -5.14 10.41 4.50
N THR A 180 -5.76 10.54 3.32
CA THR A 180 -5.76 11.77 2.52
C THR A 180 -7.08 12.55 2.61
N VAL A 181 -8.14 11.93 3.15
CA VAL A 181 -9.48 12.56 3.22
C VAL A 181 -9.40 13.88 3.99
N TYR A 182 -8.67 13.90 5.11
CA TYR A 182 -8.59 15.08 5.97
C TYR A 182 -7.89 16.28 5.32
N GLN A 183 -6.88 16.06 4.46
CA GLN A 183 -6.25 17.16 3.71
C GLN A 183 -7.23 17.73 2.70
N HIS A 184 -8.01 16.87 2.03
CA HIS A 184 -8.99 17.30 1.04
C HIS A 184 -10.16 18.10 1.64
N LEU A 185 -10.38 18.04 2.96
CA LEU A 185 -11.29 18.96 3.68
C LEU A 185 -10.78 20.40 3.75
N LEU A 186 -9.52 20.68 3.42
CA LEU A 186 -8.96 22.04 3.35
C LEU A 186 -9.28 22.76 2.02
N ALA A 187 -10.06 22.12 1.14
CA ALA A 187 -10.57 22.72 -0.08
C ALA A 187 -11.58 23.84 0.23
N SER A 188 -11.66 24.84 -0.66
CA SER A 188 -12.59 25.96 -0.51
C SER A 188 -12.99 26.51 -1.88
N ASP A 189 -13.93 27.45 -1.91
CA ASP A 189 -14.37 28.11 -3.16
C ASP A 189 -13.23 28.80 -3.92
N SER A 190 -12.16 29.17 -3.20
CA SER A 190 -11.00 29.87 -3.73
C SER A 190 -9.78 28.98 -3.96
N HIS A 191 -9.76 27.74 -3.46
CA HIS A 191 -8.59 26.87 -3.53
C HIS A 191 -8.94 25.40 -3.82
N VAL A 192 -8.14 24.77 -4.67
CA VAL A 192 -8.23 23.34 -4.97
C VAL A 192 -7.12 22.62 -4.24
N VAL A 193 -7.47 21.66 -3.38
CA VAL A 193 -6.49 20.80 -2.70
C VAL A 193 -6.09 19.67 -3.63
N ILE A 194 -4.80 19.43 -3.74
CA ILE A 194 -4.18 18.43 -4.58
C ILE A 194 -3.26 17.56 -3.71
N THR A 195 -3.42 16.26 -3.87
CA THR A 195 -2.50 15.24 -3.38
C THR A 195 -1.83 14.59 -4.58
N ILE A 196 -0.49 14.57 -4.60
CA ILE A 196 0.28 13.75 -5.53
C ILE A 196 0.92 12.63 -4.73
N ARG A 197 0.56 11.38 -5.02
CA ARG A 197 1.20 10.18 -4.46
C ARG A 197 2.02 9.51 -5.55
N GLY A 198 3.33 9.56 -5.39
CA GLY A 198 4.26 8.81 -6.21
C GLY A 198 4.39 7.37 -5.72
N ILE A 199 4.35 6.40 -6.64
CA ILE A 199 4.58 4.99 -6.37
C ILE A 199 5.58 4.43 -7.40
N GLY A 200 6.73 3.97 -6.94
CA GLY A 200 7.77 3.33 -7.75
C GLY A 200 7.88 1.84 -7.50
N GLU A 201 8.32 1.10 -8.52
CA GLU A 201 8.60 -0.34 -8.44
C GLU A 201 10.05 -0.58 -7.99
N MET A 202 10.23 -1.32 -6.89
CA MET A 202 11.57 -1.76 -6.48
C MET A 202 12.16 -2.77 -7.47
N GLU A 203 13.48 -2.77 -7.58
CA GLU A 203 14.25 -3.73 -8.37
C GLU A 203 14.05 -5.15 -7.84
N ALA A 204 13.62 -6.04 -8.73
CA ALA A 204 13.50 -7.46 -8.42
C ALA A 204 14.86 -8.10 -8.18
N GLY A 205 14.87 -9.11 -7.32
CA GLY A 205 16.03 -9.97 -7.06
C GLY A 205 17.07 -9.34 -6.15
N ASN A 206 16.75 -8.24 -5.45
CA ASN A 206 17.66 -7.64 -4.48
C ASN A 206 17.98 -8.65 -3.35
N PRO A 207 19.22 -9.16 -3.24
CA PRO A 207 19.56 -10.18 -2.25
C PRO A 207 19.51 -9.65 -0.81
N ASN A 208 19.55 -8.33 -0.64
CA ASN A 208 19.45 -7.68 0.67
C ASN A 208 18.00 -7.48 1.11
N SER A 209 17.00 -7.89 0.31
CA SER A 209 15.58 -7.79 0.70
C SER A 209 14.94 -9.18 0.75
N ASN A 210 14.51 -9.58 1.95
CA ASN A 210 13.94 -10.90 2.19
C ASN A 210 13.02 -10.92 3.42
N VAL A 211 12.22 -11.98 3.53
CA VAL A 211 11.52 -12.37 4.74
C VAL A 211 12.13 -13.68 5.24
N SER A 212 12.56 -13.71 6.49
CA SER A 212 13.08 -14.91 7.15
C SER A 212 12.30 -15.22 8.41
N LEU A 213 12.66 -16.30 9.11
CA LEU A 213 12.28 -16.44 10.52
C LEU A 213 13.18 -15.55 11.39
N ASP A 214 12.65 -15.05 12.51
CA ASP A 214 13.39 -14.18 13.42
C ASP A 214 14.61 -14.89 13.99
N ARG A 215 15.78 -14.25 13.93
CA ARG A 215 17.06 -14.80 14.37
C ARG A 215 17.07 -15.10 15.87
N ASP A 216 16.32 -14.34 16.66
CA ASP A 216 16.09 -14.65 18.06
C ASP A 216 14.92 -15.66 18.17
N PRO A 217 15.19 -16.93 18.52
CA PRO A 217 14.14 -17.95 18.59
C PRO A 217 13.12 -17.69 19.70
N SER A 218 13.39 -16.77 20.64
CA SER A 218 12.42 -16.36 21.65
C SER A 218 11.33 -15.43 21.10
N GLN A 219 11.57 -14.78 19.95
CA GLN A 219 10.57 -13.99 19.25
C GLN A 219 9.53 -14.92 18.62
N THR A 220 8.46 -15.18 19.38
CA THR A 220 7.41 -16.11 19.00
C THR A 220 6.05 -15.44 18.93
N ASP A 221 5.20 -15.98 18.08
CA ASP A 221 3.77 -15.69 18.02
C ASP A 221 3.01 -17.01 17.84
N TYR A 222 2.02 -17.24 18.69
CA TYR A 222 1.31 -18.53 18.84
C TYR A 222 2.24 -19.75 19.00
N GLY A 223 3.36 -19.56 19.71
CA GLY A 223 4.34 -20.62 19.98
C GLY A 223 5.31 -20.93 18.83
N GLU A 224 5.20 -20.24 17.69
CA GLU A 224 6.09 -20.41 16.54
C GLU A 224 6.94 -19.16 16.33
N ARG A 225 8.16 -19.29 15.78
CA ARG A 225 9.04 -18.14 15.50
C ARG A 225 8.34 -17.10 14.64
N LYS A 226 8.51 -15.81 14.95
CA LYS A 226 7.99 -14.69 14.15
C LYS A 226 8.70 -14.60 12.80
N ALA A 227 8.07 -13.91 11.85
CA ALA A 227 8.76 -13.44 10.66
C ALA A 227 9.69 -12.27 11.01
N TYR A 228 10.83 -12.22 10.33
CA TYR A 228 11.70 -11.07 10.28
C TYR A 228 11.70 -10.52 8.86
N VAL A 229 11.48 -9.21 8.74
CA VAL A 229 11.42 -8.52 7.45
C VAL A 229 12.70 -7.72 7.29
N ASN A 230 13.50 -8.10 6.30
CA ASN A 230 14.68 -7.39 5.90
C ASN A 230 14.37 -6.65 4.59
N LEU A 231 14.30 -5.33 4.59
CA LEU A 231 13.96 -4.54 3.40
C LEU A 231 14.99 -3.44 3.21
N HIS A 232 15.72 -3.51 2.10
CA HIS A 232 16.77 -2.57 1.75
C HIS A 232 16.62 -2.11 0.30
N PRO A 233 16.52 -0.80 0.02
CA PRO A 233 16.53 -0.32 -1.37
C PRO A 233 17.90 -0.55 -2.01
N SER A 234 17.92 -0.90 -3.29
CA SER A 234 19.12 -0.92 -4.13
C SER A 234 19.52 0.50 -4.58
N ALA A 235 20.69 0.63 -5.21
CA ALA A 235 21.08 1.91 -5.81
C ALA A 235 20.14 2.35 -6.94
N LYS A 236 19.51 1.40 -7.65
CA LYS A 236 18.51 1.71 -8.67
C LYS A 236 17.19 2.13 -8.04
N ASP A 237 16.78 1.50 -6.94
CA ASP A 237 15.61 1.93 -6.19
C ASP A 237 15.72 3.40 -5.78
N LEU A 238 16.88 3.80 -5.26
CA LEU A 238 17.13 5.19 -4.89
C LEU A 238 17.09 6.14 -6.12
N GLN A 239 17.70 5.76 -7.25
CA GLN A 239 17.61 6.55 -8.49
C GLN A 239 16.16 6.71 -8.99
N LEU A 240 15.37 5.63 -8.93
CA LEU A 240 13.96 5.67 -9.32
C LEU A 240 13.15 6.55 -8.36
N TRP A 241 13.43 6.47 -7.06
CA TRP A 241 12.78 7.28 -6.04
C TRP A 241 13.08 8.78 -6.23
N ASP A 242 14.33 9.14 -6.51
CA ASP A 242 14.69 10.52 -6.81
C ASP A 242 13.97 11.04 -8.07
N ALA A 243 13.88 10.22 -9.11
CA ALA A 243 13.15 10.56 -10.33
C ALA A 243 11.64 10.71 -10.10
N LEU A 244 11.06 9.86 -9.25
CA LEU A 244 9.67 9.93 -8.80
C LEU A 244 9.38 11.25 -8.07
N ASP A 245 10.24 11.59 -7.11
CA ASP A 245 10.15 12.82 -6.32
C ASP A 245 10.26 14.04 -7.22
N GLN A 246 11.27 14.07 -8.11
CA GLN A 246 11.44 15.16 -9.07
C GLN A 246 10.23 15.33 -9.99
N ALA A 247 9.69 14.23 -10.53
CA ALA A 247 8.50 14.29 -11.37
C ALA A 247 7.27 14.81 -10.62
N SER A 248 7.16 14.50 -9.32
CA SER A 248 6.08 15.00 -8.45
C SER A 248 6.20 16.50 -8.23
N ASP A 249 7.42 17.01 -8.02
CA ASP A 249 7.70 18.43 -7.86
C ASP A 249 7.42 19.23 -9.14
N GLU A 250 7.91 18.73 -10.28
CA GLU A 250 7.67 19.35 -11.60
C GLU A 250 6.17 19.41 -11.92
N LEU A 251 5.43 18.35 -11.58
CA LEU A 251 3.98 18.33 -11.74
C LEU A 251 3.29 19.35 -10.81
N ALA A 252 3.73 19.49 -9.55
CA ALA A 252 3.18 20.50 -8.65
C ALA A 252 3.41 21.92 -9.18
N VAL A 253 4.59 22.22 -9.74
CA VAL A 253 4.89 23.48 -10.39
C VAL A 253 4.00 23.71 -11.61
N ALA A 254 3.81 22.69 -12.45
CA ALA A 254 2.94 22.77 -13.62
C ALA A 254 1.47 23.05 -13.22
N LEU A 255 0.98 22.38 -12.17
CA LEU A 255 -0.39 22.58 -11.66
C LEU A 255 -0.60 23.95 -11.01
N ALA A 256 0.45 24.55 -10.44
CA ALA A 256 0.39 25.89 -9.89
C ALA A 256 0.30 26.98 -10.99
N ALA A 257 0.67 26.69 -12.23
CA ALA A 257 0.56 27.59 -13.38
C ALA A 257 1.16 28.99 -13.13
N GLY A 258 2.28 29.06 -12.40
CA GLY A 258 2.96 30.32 -12.04
C GLY A 258 2.37 31.06 -10.84
N HIS A 259 1.32 30.55 -10.22
CA HIS A 259 0.77 31.08 -8.98
C HIS A 259 1.48 30.50 -7.75
N ASN A 260 1.39 31.24 -6.64
CA ASN A 260 1.82 30.73 -5.34
C ASN A 260 0.84 29.67 -4.83
N ILE A 261 1.34 28.77 -4.01
CA ILE A 261 0.60 27.65 -3.41
C ILE A 261 0.60 27.76 -1.89
N ASP A 262 -0.27 26.98 -1.26
CA ASP A 262 -0.13 26.68 0.15
C ASP A 262 0.23 25.20 0.35
N VAL A 263 1.21 24.94 1.22
CA VAL A 263 1.78 23.61 1.49
C VAL A 263 1.07 23.01 2.70
N ILE A 264 0.65 21.75 2.60
CA ILE A 264 -0.17 21.08 3.61
C ILE A 264 0.64 19.96 4.29
N ALA A 265 0.74 20.00 5.62
CA ALA A 265 1.23 18.87 6.40
C ALA A 265 0.17 17.77 6.47
N ARG A 266 0.61 16.50 6.42
CA ARG A 266 -0.29 15.36 6.52
C ARG A 266 -0.69 15.01 7.96
N THR A 267 0.24 15.11 8.91
CA THR A 267 0.02 14.62 10.28
C THR A 267 0.55 15.62 11.32
N PRO A 268 -0.32 16.35 12.04
CA PRO A 268 -1.75 16.51 11.76
C PRO A 268 -2.00 17.30 10.46
N PRO A 269 -3.19 17.17 9.83
CA PRO A 269 -3.59 17.99 8.69
C PRO A 269 -3.58 19.48 9.04
N ARG A 270 -2.67 20.26 8.45
CA ARG A 270 -2.60 21.72 8.66
C ARG A 270 -1.82 22.41 7.56
N MET A 271 -2.01 23.72 7.44
CA MET A 271 -1.16 24.54 6.57
C MET A 271 0.24 24.67 7.18
N MET A 272 1.27 24.27 6.44
CA MET A 272 2.67 24.44 6.83
C MET A 272 3.22 25.78 6.35
N ALA A 273 2.89 26.17 5.12
CA ALA A 273 3.29 27.44 4.53
C ALA A 273 2.17 27.93 3.60
N SER A 274 1.98 29.25 3.53
CA SER A 274 0.99 29.86 2.65
C SER A 274 1.61 30.86 1.70
N GLY A 275 1.07 30.95 0.49
CA GLY A 275 1.48 31.91 -0.52
C GLY A 275 2.94 31.78 -0.95
N VAL A 276 3.50 30.57 -0.93
CA VAL A 276 4.88 30.30 -1.34
C VAL A 276 4.95 29.93 -2.82
N ALA A 277 6.10 30.14 -3.47
CA ALA A 277 6.32 29.65 -4.82
C ALA A 277 6.25 28.12 -4.86
N ALA A 278 5.66 27.53 -5.90
CA ALA A 278 5.54 26.07 -6.01
C ALA A 278 6.89 25.35 -5.99
N THR A 279 7.96 25.99 -6.46
CA THR A 279 9.33 25.48 -6.40
C THR A 279 9.90 25.36 -4.99
N ALA A 280 9.24 25.93 -3.98
CA ALA A 280 9.62 25.81 -2.58
C ALA A 280 9.01 24.59 -1.88
N LEU A 281 8.14 23.84 -2.55
CA LEU A 281 7.35 22.76 -1.94
C LEU A 281 8.23 21.75 -1.18
N THR A 282 9.32 21.27 -1.77
CA THR A 282 10.21 20.28 -1.11
C THR A 282 11.12 20.86 -0.04
N ARG A 283 11.35 22.18 -0.06
CA ARG A 283 12.01 22.86 1.05
C ARG A 283 11.07 22.94 2.26
N ASP A 284 9.80 23.24 2.00
CA ASP A 284 8.80 23.52 3.04
C ASP A 284 8.13 22.23 3.56
N LEU A 285 8.07 21.18 2.73
CA LEU A 285 7.62 19.82 3.07
C LEU A 285 8.57 18.81 2.41
N PRO A 286 9.75 18.56 2.99
CA PRO A 286 10.69 17.58 2.44
C PRO A 286 10.09 16.17 2.52
N TYR A 287 10.35 15.37 1.49
CA TYR A 287 10.04 13.95 1.52
C TYR A 287 10.66 13.29 2.76
N VAL A 288 9.84 12.61 3.57
CA VAL A 288 10.23 12.13 4.90
C VAL A 288 11.16 10.91 4.80
N ILE A 289 12.43 11.17 5.16
CA ILE A 289 13.59 10.32 5.50
C ILE A 289 14.29 9.57 4.35
N ARG A 290 15.46 10.12 4.01
CA ARG A 290 16.48 9.64 3.07
C ARG A 290 17.67 8.91 3.75
N ASN A 291 17.65 8.69 5.07
CA ASN A 291 18.81 8.15 5.79
C ASN A 291 18.55 6.75 6.36
N GLY A 292 19.41 5.80 5.98
CA GLY A 292 19.47 4.43 6.50
C GLY A 292 19.90 4.28 7.97
N ASP A 293 19.93 5.36 8.75
CA ASP A 293 20.33 5.37 10.17
C ASP A 293 19.14 5.24 11.15
N ASN A 294 17.92 5.03 10.63
CA ASN A 294 16.76 4.77 11.48
C ASN A 294 16.48 3.25 11.47
N PRO A 295 16.84 2.49 12.52
CA PRO A 295 16.44 1.08 12.66
C PRO A 295 14.92 0.93 12.93
N ILE A 296 14.18 2.05 12.87
CA ILE A 296 12.74 2.11 13.05
C ILE A 296 12.14 2.81 11.82
N TRP A 297 12.09 2.08 10.71
CA TRP A 297 10.93 2.19 9.83
C TRP A 297 9.72 1.78 10.66
N SER A 298 9.14 2.72 11.40
CA SER A 298 8.02 2.41 12.30
C SER A 298 6.92 1.74 11.47
N PRO A 299 6.33 0.62 11.94
CA PRO A 299 5.23 -0.03 11.26
C PRO A 299 3.99 0.84 11.43
N ARG A 300 3.84 1.85 10.57
CA ARG A 300 2.60 2.66 10.49
C ARG A 300 2.03 2.72 9.07
N TRP A 301 2.58 1.95 8.13
CA TRP A 301 2.14 2.01 6.73
C TRP A 301 1.93 0.64 6.07
N ALA A 302 1.75 -0.41 6.87
CA ALA A 302 1.15 -1.65 6.40
C ALA A 302 0.33 -2.25 7.54
N TRP A 303 -0.97 -2.47 7.28
CA TRP A 303 -1.92 -3.19 8.13
C TRP A 303 -2.64 -2.40 9.25
N ASP A 304 -3.48 -1.45 8.87
CA ASP A 304 -4.60 -0.97 9.73
C ASP A 304 -5.95 -1.59 9.32
N HIS A 305 -5.90 -2.82 8.79
CA HIS A 305 -7.10 -3.63 8.51
C HIS A 305 -6.81 -5.11 8.78
N THR A 306 -6.53 -5.43 10.04
CA THR A 306 -7.01 -6.69 10.62
C THR A 306 -8.27 -6.35 11.42
N PRO A 307 -9.38 -7.10 11.26
CA PRO A 307 -10.55 -6.96 12.12
C PRO A 307 -10.22 -7.25 13.59
#